data_AF-A0A7S2JED6-F1
#
_entry.id   AF-A0A7S2JED6-F1
#
_cell.length_a   1.000
_cell.length_b   1.000
_cell.length_c   1.000
_cell.angle_alpha   90.00
_cell.angle_beta   90.00
_cell.angle_gamma   90.00
#
_symmetry.space_group_name_H-M   'P 1'
#
loop_
_entity.id
_entity.type
_entity.pdbx_description
1 polymer ?
#
loop_
_entity_poly.entity_id
_entity_poly.type
_entity_poly.pdbx_seq_one_letter_code
_entity_poly.pdbx_strand_id
1 'polypeptide(L)'
;AFLAGTPSVMRSWRSPVCVRASADEPAATPLPPDTYEAAESRGFELFAQGSHERAIRMFELAQTLPGAGVDFKREKQGGMIGSATAPPNPREWAETRFATAEQKLIAQYNIACCHAAMGDGPRAIELLRAYVAKVDSPLNQVNEMLVDPDLASIRDGLRGLREELKGDSSKRGLFGLSFKNPLKEAAESIGVEWKD
;
A
#
# COMPACT_ATOMS: atom_id res chain seq x y z
N ALA A 1 -41.48 13.90 36.69
CA ALA A 1 -41.83 14.93 37.69
C ALA A 1 -40.68 15.06 38.68
N PHE A 2 -39.89 16.13 38.58
CA PHE A 2 -39.24 16.85 39.69
C PHE A 2 -38.80 18.22 39.14
N LEU A 3 -39.60 19.23 39.50
CA LEU A 3 -39.32 20.65 39.80
C LEU A 3 -38.07 21.30 39.13
N ALA A 4 -38.20 22.20 38.15
CA ALA A 4 -38.62 23.62 38.21
C ALA A 4 -37.60 24.57 38.87
N GLY A 5 -37.14 25.59 38.12
CA GLY A 5 -36.74 26.90 38.66
C GLY A 5 -35.37 27.46 38.23
N THR A 6 -35.35 28.34 37.23
CA THR A 6 -34.26 29.28 36.92
C THR A 6 -34.32 30.52 37.84
N PRO A 7 -33.27 31.39 37.92
CA PRO A 7 -33.27 32.54 37.01
C PRO A 7 -31.89 33.01 36.51
N SER A 8 -32.00 33.73 35.39
CA SER A 8 -31.03 34.60 34.71
C SER A 8 -30.35 35.64 35.62
N VAL A 9 -29.04 35.87 35.41
CA VAL A 9 -28.39 37.17 35.69
C VAL A 9 -27.55 37.58 34.49
N MET A 10 -27.86 38.76 33.98
CA MET A 10 -27.19 39.45 32.88
C MET A 10 -25.83 40.05 33.29
N ARG A 11 -24.90 40.01 32.33
CA ARG A 11 -23.89 41.02 31.97
C ARG A 11 -22.94 41.54 33.06
N SER A 12 -21.65 41.21 32.87
CA SER A 12 -20.54 42.09 33.18
C SER A 12 -19.67 42.26 31.92
N TRP A 13 -19.61 43.49 31.41
CA TRP A 13 -18.67 43.95 30.40
C TRP A 13 -17.57 44.74 31.11
N ARG A 14 -16.32 44.26 31.04
CA ARG A 14 -15.02 44.88 31.38
C ARG A 14 -13.99 43.77 31.14
N SER A 15 -12.88 43.87 30.42
CA SER A 15 -12.22 44.84 29.53
C SER A 15 -11.24 44.00 28.69
N PRO A 16 -10.74 44.48 27.54
CA PRO A 16 -9.93 43.66 26.65
C PRO A 16 -8.53 43.48 27.25
N VAL A 17 -8.18 42.27 27.66
CA VAL A 17 -6.78 41.90 27.80
C VAL A 17 -6.27 41.67 26.39
N CYS A 18 -5.55 42.66 25.86
CA CYS A 18 -4.66 42.47 24.72
C CYS A 18 -3.64 41.38 25.09
N VAL A 19 -3.94 40.12 24.75
CA VAL A 19 -2.91 39.09 24.64
C VAL A 19 -2.23 39.35 23.30
N ARG A 20 -1.12 40.07 23.39
CA ARG A 20 -0.19 40.30 22.29
C ARG A 20 0.65 39.04 22.14
N ALA A 21 0.63 38.48 20.93
CA ALA A 21 1.62 37.58 20.33
C ALA A 21 1.96 36.29 21.08
N SER A 22 1.44 35.18 20.57
CA SER A 22 2.36 34.12 20.15
C SER A 22 2.49 34.27 18.65
N ALA A 23 3.68 34.67 18.18
CA ALA A 23 4.02 34.51 16.79
C ALA A 23 3.80 33.03 16.44
N ASP A 24 2.99 32.76 15.42
CA ASP A 24 3.05 31.52 14.69
C ASP A 24 4.52 31.32 14.31
N GLU A 25 5.23 30.42 15.01
CA GLU A 25 6.39 29.79 14.39
C GLU A 25 5.87 29.18 13.08
N PRO A 26 6.48 29.48 11.92
CA PRO A 26 6.10 28.79 10.70
C PRO A 26 6.40 27.32 10.95
N ALA A 27 5.34 26.53 11.15
CA ALA A 27 5.43 25.10 11.38
C ALA A 27 6.36 24.52 10.32
N ALA A 28 7.54 24.07 10.75
CA ALA A 28 8.57 23.59 9.86
C ALA A 28 7.94 22.56 8.93
N THR A 29 7.97 22.81 7.62
CA THR A 29 7.33 21.94 6.64
C THR A 29 7.94 20.55 6.82
N PRO A 30 7.16 19.53 7.21
CA PRO A 30 7.73 18.23 7.50
C PRO A 30 8.37 17.68 6.23
N LEU A 31 9.66 17.34 6.33
CA LEU A 31 10.50 16.90 5.23
C LEU A 31 9.78 15.80 4.42
N PRO A 32 9.94 15.77 3.09
CA PRO A 32 9.40 14.68 2.28
C PRO A 32 9.93 13.34 2.76
N PRO A 33 9.09 12.29 2.83
CA PRO A 33 9.56 10.95 3.19
C PRO A 33 10.52 10.42 2.12
N ASP A 34 11.55 9.73 2.57
CA ASP A 34 12.63 9.16 1.74
C ASP A 34 12.66 7.62 1.75
N THR A 35 11.75 7.00 2.52
CA THR A 35 11.57 5.56 2.64
C THR A 35 10.11 5.17 2.49
N TYR A 36 9.86 3.92 2.08
CA TYR A 36 8.52 3.35 1.98
C TYR A 36 7.76 3.51 3.30
N GLU A 37 8.37 3.11 4.41
CA GLU A 37 7.74 3.07 5.73
C GLU A 37 7.38 4.48 6.22
N ALA A 38 8.22 5.48 5.95
CA ALA A 38 7.93 6.88 6.30
C ALA A 38 6.77 7.45 5.45
N ALA A 39 6.74 7.14 4.15
CA ALA A 39 5.66 7.56 3.27
C ALA A 39 4.33 6.89 3.62
N GLU A 40 4.36 5.59 3.92
CA GLU A 40 3.20 4.82 4.36
C GLU A 40 2.63 5.36 5.68
N SER A 41 3.48 5.56 6.69
CA SER A 41 3.07 6.12 7.99
C SER A 41 2.39 7.47 7.84
N ARG A 42 2.96 8.36 7.02
CA ARG A 42 2.38 9.66 6.70
C ARG A 42 1.07 9.55 5.91
N GLY A 43 0.95 8.55 5.04
CA GLY A 43 -0.29 8.21 4.35
C GLY A 43 -1.42 7.85 5.32
N PHE A 44 -1.13 7.01 6.32
CA PHE A 44 -2.09 6.66 7.37
C PHE A 44 -2.49 7.85 8.24
N GLU A 45 -1.55 8.72 8.61
CA GLU A 45 -1.87 9.95 9.34
C GLU A 45 -2.84 10.86 8.55
N LEU A 46 -2.59 11.03 7.25
CA LEU A 46 -3.46 11.81 6.37
C LEU A 46 -4.82 11.17 6.18
N PHE A 47 -4.88 9.84 6.09
CA PHE A 47 -6.12 9.09 6.01
C PHE A 47 -6.97 9.29 7.26
N ALA A 48 -6.38 9.19 8.46
CA ALA A 48 -7.06 9.44 9.72
C ALA A 48 -7.57 10.89 9.87
N GLN A 49 -6.91 11.85 9.21
CA GLN A 49 -7.35 13.25 9.13
C GLN A 49 -8.44 13.50 8.07
N GLY A 50 -8.88 12.49 7.32
CA GLY A 50 -9.83 12.62 6.22
C GLY A 50 -9.25 13.26 4.96
N SER A 51 -7.93 13.47 4.90
CA SER A 51 -7.24 14.03 3.73
C SER A 51 -6.89 12.95 2.71
N HIS A 52 -7.91 12.28 2.16
CA HIS A 52 -7.75 11.05 1.37
C HIS A 52 -6.94 11.26 0.08
N GLU A 53 -7.10 12.37 -0.64
CA GLU A 53 -6.33 12.64 -1.86
C GLU A 53 -4.85 12.85 -1.57
N ARG A 54 -4.52 13.41 -0.39
CA ARG A 54 -3.13 13.56 0.05
C ARG A 54 -2.56 12.21 0.49
N ALA A 55 -3.36 11.38 1.16
CA ALA A 55 -2.98 10.03 1.55
C ALA A 55 -2.65 9.17 0.31
N ILE A 56 -3.49 9.23 -0.74
CA ILE A 56 -3.24 8.53 -2.02
C ILE A 56 -1.85 8.88 -2.57
N ARG A 57 -1.51 10.17 -2.62
CA ARG A 57 -0.19 10.59 -3.13
C ARG A 57 0.96 10.06 -2.27
N MET A 58 0.77 9.92 -0.96
CA MET A 58 1.79 9.31 -0.08
C MET A 58 1.94 7.81 -0.34
N PHE A 59 0.84 7.08 -0.56
CA PHE A 59 0.89 5.65 -0.90
C PHE A 59 1.44 5.41 -2.32
N GLU A 60 1.16 6.30 -3.28
CA GLU A 60 1.78 6.28 -4.60
C GLU A 60 3.30 6.54 -4.52
N LEU A 61 3.70 7.51 -3.71
CA LEU A 61 5.11 7.80 -3.44
C LEU A 61 5.80 6.61 -2.76
N ALA A 62 5.17 5.97 -1.79
CA ALA A 62 5.74 4.81 -1.09
C ALA A 62 6.18 3.71 -2.08
N GLN A 63 5.39 3.46 -3.14
CA GLN A 63 5.71 2.45 -4.15
C GLN A 63 7.00 2.72 -4.95
N THR A 64 7.51 3.95 -4.96
CA THR A 64 8.72 4.36 -5.67
C THR A 64 9.94 4.51 -4.75
N LEU A 65 9.72 4.54 -3.44
CA LEU A 65 10.77 4.74 -2.45
C LEU A 65 11.49 3.43 -2.09
N PRO A 66 12.73 3.53 -1.57
CA PRO A 66 13.43 2.43 -0.91
C PRO A 66 12.56 1.76 0.15
N GLY A 67 12.48 0.42 0.12
CA GLY A 67 11.69 -0.37 1.08
C GLY A 67 12.47 -1.54 1.65
N ALA A 68 11.78 -2.65 1.90
CA ALA A 68 12.35 -3.83 2.50
C ALA A 68 13.19 -4.68 1.52
N GLY A 69 12.96 -4.52 0.22
CA GLY A 69 13.68 -5.26 -0.82
C GLY A 69 15.12 -4.78 -0.98
N VAL A 70 16.03 -5.71 -1.26
CA VAL A 70 17.46 -5.45 -1.42
C VAL A 70 17.96 -6.10 -2.71
N ASP A 71 18.63 -5.33 -3.56
CA ASP A 71 19.33 -5.79 -4.76
C ASP A 71 20.82 -5.46 -4.62
N PHE A 72 21.68 -6.44 -4.94
CA PHE A 72 23.12 -6.27 -4.88
C PHE A 72 23.67 -6.15 -6.30
N LYS A 73 24.02 -4.93 -6.68
CA LYS A 73 24.63 -4.67 -7.99
C LYS A 73 26.13 -4.66 -7.86
N ARG A 74 26.77 -5.44 -8.72
CA ARG A 74 28.21 -5.40 -8.86
C ARG A 74 28.61 -4.05 -9.45
N GLU A 75 29.37 -3.26 -8.72
CA GLU A 75 29.90 -2.02 -9.27
C GLU A 75 31.05 -2.35 -10.21
N LYS A 76 30.88 -1.96 -11.47
CA LYS A 76 32.00 -1.97 -12.41
C LYS A 76 32.83 -0.73 -12.12
N GLN A 77 33.84 -0.88 -11.28
CA GLN A 77 34.83 0.17 -11.11
C GLN A 77 35.49 0.43 -12.46
N GLY A 78 35.36 1.65 -12.97
CA GLY A 78 35.91 2.11 -14.25
C GLY A 78 37.44 2.23 -14.26
N GLY A 79 38.14 1.28 -13.67
CA GLY A 79 39.59 1.16 -13.72
C GLY A 79 40.05 0.69 -15.09
N MET A 80 41.16 1.25 -15.57
CA MET A 80 41.77 1.00 -16.87
C MET A 80 42.04 -0.51 -17.08
N ILE A 81 41.12 -1.19 -17.77
CA ILE A 81 41.20 -2.61 -18.10
C ILE A 81 42.37 -2.79 -19.08
N GLY A 82 43.55 -3.18 -18.59
CA GLY A 82 44.71 -3.47 -19.44
C GLY A 82 46.09 -3.28 -18.82
N SER A 83 46.24 -2.65 -17.65
CA SER A 83 47.56 -2.52 -17.02
C SER A 83 47.91 -3.75 -16.18
N ALA A 84 49.02 -4.42 -16.53
CA ALA A 84 49.59 -5.54 -15.77
C ALA A 84 50.09 -5.15 -14.36
N THR A 85 50.09 -3.84 -14.02
CA THR A 85 50.52 -3.30 -12.73
C THR A 85 49.37 -2.77 -11.86
N ALA A 86 48.12 -2.90 -12.31
CA ALA A 86 46.98 -2.46 -11.51
C ALA A 86 46.79 -3.40 -10.30
N PRO A 87 46.67 -2.88 -9.06
CA PRO A 87 46.36 -3.70 -7.90
C PRO A 87 45.06 -4.49 -8.12
N PRO A 88 44.93 -5.70 -7.53
CA PRO A 88 43.70 -6.48 -7.64
C PRO A 88 42.53 -5.63 -7.15
N ASN A 89 41.64 -5.28 -8.07
CA ASN A 89 40.57 -4.35 -7.81
C ASN A 89 39.61 -4.95 -6.76
N PRO A 90 39.41 -4.33 -5.58
CA PRO A 90 38.42 -4.80 -4.63
C PRO A 90 37.06 -4.81 -5.33
N ARG A 91 36.43 -5.99 -5.37
CA ARG A 91 35.13 -6.15 -6.01
C ARG A 91 34.07 -5.71 -5.02
N GLU A 92 33.76 -4.42 -5.02
CA GLU A 92 32.69 -3.88 -4.17
C GLU A 92 31.31 -4.21 -4.73
N TRP A 93 30.37 -4.47 -3.82
CA TRP A 93 28.96 -4.70 -4.12
C TRP A 93 28.18 -3.49 -3.61
N ALA A 94 27.42 -2.83 -4.48
CA ALA A 94 26.49 -1.79 -4.07
C ALA A 94 25.14 -2.40 -3.70
N GLU A 95 24.63 -2.03 -2.53
CA GLU A 95 23.27 -2.33 -2.10
C GLU A 95 22.31 -1.27 -2.64
N THR A 96 21.25 -1.69 -3.32
CA THR A 96 20.13 -0.82 -3.70
C THR A 96 18.85 -1.36 -3.11
N ARG A 97 18.13 -0.52 -2.35
CA ARG A 97 16.86 -0.90 -1.74
C ARG A 97 15.68 -0.51 -2.62
N PHE A 98 14.59 -1.28 -2.53
CA PHE A 98 13.37 -1.05 -3.29
C PHE A 98 12.13 -1.55 -2.55
N ALA A 99 10.97 -0.95 -2.82
CA ALA A 99 9.69 -1.46 -2.32
C ALA A 99 9.38 -2.84 -2.90
N THR A 100 9.14 -3.83 -2.03
CA THR A 100 8.83 -5.21 -2.44
C THR A 100 7.49 -5.29 -3.18
N ALA A 101 7.23 -6.42 -3.85
CA ALA A 101 5.92 -6.66 -4.48
C ALA A 101 4.78 -6.61 -3.45
N GLU A 102 5.00 -7.17 -2.26
CA GLU A 102 4.06 -7.13 -1.13
C GLU A 102 3.82 -5.70 -0.64
N GLN A 103 4.87 -4.92 -0.43
CA GLN A 103 4.77 -3.50 -0.05
C GLN A 103 3.95 -2.69 -1.08
N LYS A 104 4.14 -2.97 -2.38
CA LYS A 104 3.35 -2.33 -3.44
C LYS A 104 1.88 -2.75 -3.40
N LEU A 105 1.59 -4.01 -3.08
CA LEU A 105 0.22 -4.50 -2.92
C LEU A 105 -0.47 -3.87 -1.70
N ILE A 106 0.22 -3.74 -0.58
CA ILE A 106 -0.27 -3.05 0.62
C ILE A 106 -0.61 -1.59 0.29
N ALA A 107 0.29 -0.88 -0.40
CA ALA A 107 0.02 0.49 -0.83
C ALA A 107 -1.18 0.58 -1.79
N GLN A 108 -1.33 -0.37 -2.73
CA GLN A 108 -2.47 -0.44 -3.64
C GLN A 108 -3.79 -0.65 -2.88
N TYR A 109 -3.80 -1.50 -1.85
CA TYR A 109 -4.96 -1.71 -0.98
C TYR A 109 -5.35 -0.43 -0.23
N ASN A 110 -4.37 0.26 0.35
CA ASN A 110 -4.61 1.51 1.07
C ASN A 110 -5.16 2.61 0.15
N ILE A 111 -4.68 2.70 -1.09
CA ILE A 111 -5.24 3.62 -2.10
C ILE A 111 -6.71 3.28 -2.39
N ALA A 112 -7.06 1.99 -2.49
CA ALA A 112 -8.44 1.59 -2.70
C ALA A 112 -9.35 1.97 -1.52
N CYS A 113 -8.86 1.85 -0.28
CA CYS A 113 -9.56 2.32 0.92
C CYS A 113 -9.80 3.84 0.88
N CYS A 114 -8.82 4.63 0.44
CA CYS A 114 -9.01 6.07 0.22
C CYS A 114 -10.14 6.36 -0.78
N HIS A 115 -10.19 5.66 -1.92
CA HIS A 115 -11.27 5.84 -2.89
C HIS A 115 -12.65 5.45 -2.31
N ALA A 116 -12.71 4.36 -1.53
CA ALA A 116 -13.94 3.95 -0.85
C ALA A 116 -14.43 5.01 0.16
N ALA A 117 -13.51 5.62 0.92
CA ALA A 117 -13.80 6.68 1.88
C ALA A 117 -14.27 7.98 1.22
N MET A 118 -13.74 8.30 0.03
CA MET A 118 -14.20 9.44 -0.79
C MET A 118 -15.54 9.19 -1.50
N GLY A 119 -16.11 7.98 -1.42
CA GLY A 119 -17.33 7.59 -2.13
C GLY A 119 -17.13 7.21 -3.60
N ASP A 120 -15.88 7.10 -4.06
CA ASP A 120 -15.53 6.64 -5.41
C ASP A 120 -15.49 5.10 -5.47
N GLY A 121 -16.67 4.51 -5.29
CA GLY A 121 -16.86 3.06 -5.26
C GLY A 121 -16.37 2.32 -6.51
N PRO A 122 -16.68 2.80 -7.74
CA PRO A 122 -16.21 2.15 -8.96
C PRO A 122 -14.68 2.06 -9.03
N ARG A 123 -13.96 3.14 -8.70
CA ARG A 123 -12.51 3.14 -8.70
C ARG A 123 -11.92 2.25 -7.61
N ALA A 124 -12.51 2.28 -6.41
CA ALA A 124 -12.08 1.39 -5.32
C ALA A 124 -12.20 -0.09 -5.72
N ILE A 125 -13.32 -0.50 -6.32
CA ILE A 125 -13.53 -1.88 -6.79
C ILE A 125 -12.56 -2.27 -7.91
N GLU A 126 -12.26 -1.36 -8.85
CA GLU A 126 -11.25 -1.59 -9.88
C GLU A 126 -9.87 -1.88 -9.28
N LEU A 127 -9.44 -1.08 -8.31
CA LEU A 127 -8.15 -1.24 -7.63
C LEU A 127 -8.11 -2.54 -6.81
N LEU A 128 -9.20 -2.88 -6.11
CA LEU A 128 -9.29 -4.12 -5.34
C LEU A 128 -9.31 -5.35 -6.25
N ARG A 129 -9.98 -5.27 -7.41
CA ARG A 129 -9.92 -6.32 -8.43
C ARG A 129 -8.49 -6.56 -8.92
N ALA A 130 -7.75 -5.50 -9.21
CA ALA A 130 -6.36 -5.60 -9.62
C ALA A 130 -5.44 -6.12 -8.49
N TYR A 131 -5.79 -5.85 -7.23
CA TYR A 131 -5.08 -6.35 -6.05
C TYR A 131 -5.32 -7.85 -5.88
N VAL A 132 -6.58 -8.30 -5.86
CA VAL A 132 -6.92 -9.71 -5.66
C VAL A 132 -6.43 -10.61 -6.79
N ALA A 133 -6.21 -10.07 -7.99
CA ALA A 133 -5.61 -10.81 -9.10
C ALA A 133 -4.14 -11.20 -8.86
N LYS A 134 -3.47 -10.57 -7.88
CA LYS A 134 -2.04 -10.74 -7.59
C LYS A 134 -1.75 -11.47 -6.27
N VAL A 135 -2.77 -11.70 -5.43
CA VAL A 135 -2.62 -12.43 -4.16
C VAL A 135 -2.83 -13.93 -4.36
N ASP A 136 -2.22 -14.75 -3.50
CA ASP A 136 -2.27 -16.21 -3.61
C ASP A 136 -3.66 -16.80 -3.35
N SER A 137 -4.45 -16.16 -2.48
CA SER A 137 -5.77 -16.64 -2.04
C SER A 137 -6.88 -15.60 -2.29
N PRO A 138 -7.27 -15.32 -3.55
CA PRO A 138 -8.17 -14.22 -3.89
C PRO A 138 -9.53 -14.28 -3.16
N LEU A 139 -10.11 -15.48 -3.04
CA LEU A 139 -11.41 -15.63 -2.38
C LEU A 139 -11.33 -15.38 -0.87
N ASN A 140 -10.27 -15.85 -0.21
CA ASN A 140 -10.05 -15.60 1.21
C ASN A 140 -9.81 -14.11 1.45
N GLN A 141 -9.01 -13.49 0.60
CA GLN A 141 -8.73 -12.06 0.67
C GLN A 141 -10.00 -11.21 0.54
N VAL A 142 -10.90 -11.54 -0.38
CA VAL A 142 -12.19 -10.82 -0.49
C VAL A 142 -13.08 -11.06 0.74
N ASN A 143 -13.02 -12.24 1.38
CA ASN A 143 -13.78 -12.47 2.61
C ASN A 143 -13.28 -11.58 3.76
N GLU A 144 -11.97 -11.34 3.86
CA GLU A 144 -11.40 -10.39 4.83
C GLU A 144 -11.83 -8.96 4.53
N MET A 145 -11.82 -8.54 3.26
CA MET A 145 -12.29 -7.22 2.84
C MET A 145 -13.76 -6.94 3.19
N LEU A 146 -14.61 -7.97 3.23
CA LEU A 146 -16.03 -7.80 3.54
C LEU A 146 -16.29 -7.36 4.98
N VAL A 147 -15.38 -7.67 5.90
CA VAL A 147 -15.47 -7.26 7.31
C VAL A 147 -14.66 -6.01 7.63
N ASP A 148 -13.86 -5.53 6.68
CA ASP A 148 -13.10 -4.29 6.81
C ASP A 148 -14.06 -3.07 6.98
N PRO A 149 -13.90 -2.25 8.04
CA PRO A 149 -14.70 -1.04 8.22
C PRO A 149 -14.44 0.03 7.15
N ASP A 150 -13.22 0.16 6.62
CA ASP A 150 -12.86 1.19 5.64
C ASP A 150 -13.50 0.94 4.27
N LEU A 151 -13.88 -0.32 4.01
CA LEU A 151 -14.57 -0.73 2.79
C LEU A 151 -16.09 -0.89 2.97
N ALA A 152 -16.64 -0.43 4.11
CA ALA A 152 -18.06 -0.60 4.42
C ALA A 152 -18.98 -0.02 3.35
N SER A 153 -18.60 1.12 2.74
CA SER A 153 -19.37 1.81 1.69
C SER A 153 -19.47 1.03 0.37
N ILE A 154 -18.57 0.08 0.11
CA ILE A 154 -18.46 -0.66 -1.16
C ILE A 154 -18.74 -2.16 -1.02
N ARG A 155 -19.31 -2.61 0.11
CA ARG A 155 -19.55 -4.02 0.41
C ARG A 155 -20.36 -4.76 -0.66
N ASP A 156 -21.34 -4.09 -1.29
CA ASP A 156 -22.12 -4.73 -2.36
C ASP A 156 -21.26 -5.01 -3.60
N GLY A 157 -20.34 -4.10 -3.93
CA GLY A 157 -19.35 -4.33 -4.98
C GLY A 157 -18.41 -5.48 -4.66
N LEU A 158 -17.97 -5.60 -3.40
CA LEU A 158 -17.14 -6.72 -2.93
C LEU A 158 -17.88 -8.07 -2.98
N ARG A 159 -19.18 -8.08 -2.67
CA ARG A 159 -20.02 -9.29 -2.85
C ARG A 159 -20.08 -9.70 -4.31
N GLY A 160 -20.23 -8.75 -5.23
CA GLY A 160 -20.16 -9.00 -6.67
C GLY A 160 -18.83 -9.63 -7.08
N LEU A 161 -17.71 -9.01 -6.68
CA LEU A 161 -16.36 -9.53 -6.95
C LEU A 161 -16.15 -10.95 -6.39
N ARG A 162 -16.69 -11.24 -5.20
CA ARG A 162 -16.63 -12.58 -4.61
C ARG A 162 -17.34 -13.63 -5.45
N GLU A 163 -18.54 -13.33 -5.95
CA GLU A 163 -19.31 -14.27 -6.77
C GLU A 163 -18.65 -14.50 -8.14
N GLU A 164 -18.03 -13.48 -8.73
CA GLU A 164 -17.23 -13.62 -9.95
C GLU A 164 -16.05 -14.60 -9.74
N LEU A 165 -15.29 -14.43 -8.65
CA LEU A 165 -14.17 -15.31 -8.31
C LEU A 165 -14.61 -16.77 -8.08
N LYS A 166 -15.77 -16.99 -7.45
CA LYS A 166 -16.35 -18.34 -7.31
C LYS A 166 -16.70 -18.93 -8.67
N GLY A 167 -17.35 -18.16 -9.53
CA GLY A 167 -17.71 -18.58 -10.89
C GLY A 167 -16.49 -19.01 -11.70
N ASP A 168 -15.40 -18.25 -11.62
CA ASP A 168 -14.15 -18.56 -12.32
C ASP A 168 -13.46 -19.80 -11.76
N SER A 169 -13.46 -19.98 -10.44
CA SER A 169 -12.94 -21.20 -9.81
C SER A 169 -13.71 -22.45 -10.25
N SER A 170 -15.03 -22.35 -10.41
CA SER A 170 -15.88 -23.45 -10.87
C SER A 170 -15.68 -23.75 -12.36
N LYS A 171 -15.48 -22.73 -13.22
CA LYS A 171 -15.20 -22.94 -14.65
C LYS A 171 -13.83 -23.56 -14.88
N ARG A 172 -12.82 -23.20 -14.07
CA ARG A 172 -11.49 -23.81 -14.11
C ARG A 172 -11.55 -25.30 -13.72
N GLY A 173 -12.46 -25.68 -12.83
CA GLY A 173 -12.71 -27.08 -12.46
C GLY A 173 -13.60 -27.89 -13.42
N LEU A 174 -14.50 -27.24 -14.17
CA LEU A 174 -15.50 -27.92 -15.01
C LEU A 174 -15.07 -28.14 -16.47
N PHE A 175 -14.16 -27.30 -17.01
CA PHE A 175 -13.68 -27.41 -18.40
C PHE A 175 -12.14 -27.45 -18.54
N GLY A 176 -11.41 -27.43 -17.43
CA GLY A 176 -9.95 -27.38 -17.42
C GLY A 176 -9.34 -28.66 -16.87
N LEU A 177 -8.78 -29.48 -17.75
CA LEU A 177 -7.70 -30.41 -17.42
C LEU A 177 -6.55 -29.63 -16.76
N SER A 178 -6.62 -29.43 -15.44
CA SER A 178 -5.46 -29.03 -14.65
C SER A 178 -4.65 -30.27 -14.32
N PHE A 179 -4.00 -30.84 -15.33
CA PHE A 179 -2.87 -31.73 -15.10
C PHE A 179 -1.67 -30.86 -14.68
N LYS A 180 -1.63 -30.45 -13.41
CA LYS A 180 -0.33 -30.26 -12.77
C LYS A 180 0.27 -31.66 -12.65
N ASN A 181 1.08 -32.04 -13.64
CA ASN A 181 1.68 -33.37 -13.69
C ASN A 181 2.90 -33.35 -12.74
N PRO A 182 2.83 -33.98 -11.56
CA PRO A 182 3.92 -33.92 -10.57
C PRO A 182 5.23 -34.52 -11.10
N LEU A 183 5.15 -35.35 -12.14
CA LEU A 183 6.31 -35.90 -12.86
C LEU A 183 7.08 -34.84 -13.69
N LYS A 184 6.41 -33.78 -14.16
CA LYS A 184 7.06 -32.71 -14.95
C LYS A 184 7.86 -31.78 -14.05
N GLU A 185 7.30 -31.38 -12.90
CA GLU A 185 8.02 -30.62 -11.88
C GLU A 185 9.21 -31.40 -11.29
N ALA A 186 9.04 -32.72 -11.06
CA ALA A 186 10.14 -33.56 -10.63
C ALA A 186 11.25 -33.63 -11.68
N ALA A 187 10.93 -33.74 -12.97
CA ALA A 187 11.95 -33.83 -14.02
C ALA A 187 12.65 -32.50 -14.33
N GLU A 188 11.95 -31.37 -14.22
CA GLU A 188 12.57 -30.04 -14.32
C GLU A 188 13.53 -29.78 -13.15
N SER A 189 13.24 -30.30 -11.96
CA SER A 189 14.15 -30.22 -10.81
C SER A 189 15.44 -31.06 -10.96
N ILE A 190 15.44 -32.06 -11.86
CA ILE A 190 16.58 -32.93 -12.15
C ILE A 190 17.24 -32.56 -13.50
N GLY A 191 16.77 -31.49 -14.16
CA GLY A 191 17.37 -30.95 -15.38
C GLY A 191 17.17 -31.80 -16.63
N VAL A 192 16.12 -32.61 -16.70
CA VAL A 192 15.81 -33.41 -17.89
C VAL A 192 14.82 -32.66 -18.78
N GLU A 193 15.28 -32.28 -19.98
CA GLU A 193 14.45 -31.61 -20.99
C GLU A 193 13.45 -32.60 -21.60
N TRP A 194 12.16 -32.28 -21.50
CA TRP A 194 11.09 -33.06 -22.11
C TRP A 194 10.91 -32.63 -23.56
N LYS A 195 10.98 -33.60 -24.47
CA LYS A 195 10.62 -33.39 -25.87
C LYS A 195 9.15 -33.74 -26.04
N ASP A 196 8.38 -32.78 -26.54
CA ASP A 196 6.96 -32.94 -26.87
C ASP A 196 6.72 -34.06 -27.90
#